data_AF-A0A519QGZ1-F1
#
_entry.id   AF-A0A519QGZ1-F1
#
_cell.length_a   1.000
_cell.length_b   1.000
_cell.length_c   1.000
_cell.angle_alpha   90.00
_cell.angle_beta   90.00
_cell.angle_gamma   90.00
#
_symmetry.space_group_name_H-M   'P 1'
#
loop_
_entity.id
_entity.type
_entity.pdbx_description
1 polymer ?
#
loop_
_entity_poly.entity_id
_entity_poly.type
_entity_poly.pdbx_seq_one_letter_code
_entity_poly.pdbx_strand_id
1 'polypeptide(L)'
;VDDGIDRPIDCKGSGIQSAIIISLFTSYCAEFHNSSSLLIAEEPELFLHPQARRVMSHELEKFLECNDHQRRQLIISTHSTEFIRNTNLDNIVILRKNKEQNHTKAYQLELGDLEQDDINKILRFIWSKNAEVFFADKVLLVEGGEEYLIPAIADTSRGEKQFLDYKNISVARVDGKGNFITYIKILDKLGIPWAMLGDFDCYNDQLKKMLEYNAPELLIEFETFKQKLIATPDYQKMAKAIKNSGSLDGKKMQIVFSKVKSGNIDIEDEELTQFIDYLEIRYSAVDIKAIIEKDAEISKQFDKFQVALQEKGIFILSNGAIEDYYTDEAKTIDGKGKDNLALMIAYE
;
A
#
# COMPACT_ATOMS: atom_id res chain seq x y z
N VAL A 1 -29.78 28.44 -0.38
CA VAL A 1 -29.20 27.18 0.13
C VAL A 1 -30.18 26.62 1.13
N ASP A 2 -30.67 25.41 0.89
CA ASP A 2 -31.60 24.72 1.78
C ASP A 2 -30.82 23.81 2.73
N ASP A 3 -30.72 24.22 3.98
CA ASP A 3 -30.18 23.43 5.10
C ASP A 3 -31.30 22.94 6.04
N GLY A 4 -32.55 22.95 5.56
CA GLY A 4 -33.73 22.56 6.30
C GLY A 4 -34.43 23.70 7.07
N ILE A 5 -33.87 24.93 7.08
CA ILE A 5 -34.52 26.09 7.72
C ILE A 5 -34.30 27.36 6.89
N ASP A 6 -35.37 28.06 6.49
CA ASP A 6 -35.23 29.33 5.78
C ASP A 6 -34.78 30.46 6.74
N ARG A 7 -33.55 30.96 6.56
CA ARG A 7 -32.91 32.01 7.38
C ARG A 7 -31.91 32.83 6.56
N PRO A 8 -31.64 34.09 6.96
CA PRO A 8 -30.55 34.91 6.41
C PRO A 8 -29.18 34.20 6.42
N ILE A 9 -28.31 34.58 5.48
CA ILE A 9 -27.01 33.92 5.25
C ILE A 9 -26.04 34.04 6.44
N ASP A 10 -26.05 35.19 7.12
CA ASP A 10 -25.31 35.46 8.35
C ASP A 10 -25.73 34.56 9.51
N CYS A 11 -26.94 33.99 9.45
CA CYS A 11 -27.44 32.99 10.39
C CYS A 11 -27.10 31.54 10.00
N LYS A 12 -26.43 31.30 8.88
CA LYS A 12 -26.02 29.96 8.41
C LYS A 12 -24.68 29.55 9.00
N GLY A 13 -24.39 28.25 9.00
CA GLY A 13 -23.08 27.73 9.40
C GLY A 13 -21.94 28.29 8.54
N SER A 14 -20.78 28.52 9.14
CA SER A 14 -19.60 29.13 8.49
C SER A 14 -19.21 28.45 7.18
N GLY A 15 -19.29 27.13 7.09
CA GLY A 15 -18.95 26.44 5.85
C GLY A 15 -19.98 26.64 4.71
N ILE A 16 -21.26 26.87 5.01
CA ILE A 16 -22.25 27.28 4.00
C ILE A 16 -21.94 28.70 3.51
N GLN A 17 -21.56 29.59 4.42
CA GLN A 17 -21.15 30.96 4.08
C GLN A 17 -19.92 30.95 3.17
N SER A 18 -18.88 30.17 3.50
CA SER A 18 -17.67 30.01 2.67
C SER A 18 -18.00 29.46 1.28
N ALA A 19 -18.85 28.43 1.19
CA ALA A 19 -19.26 27.86 -0.10
C ALA A 19 -19.97 28.89 -0.98
N ILE A 20 -20.86 29.70 -0.40
CA ILE A 20 -21.54 30.79 -1.13
C ILE A 20 -20.55 31.86 -1.58
N ILE A 21 -19.61 32.27 -0.72
CA ILE A 21 -18.58 33.26 -1.09
C ILE A 21 -17.74 32.74 -2.26
N ILE A 22 -17.27 31.50 -2.21
CA ILE A 22 -16.51 30.86 -3.28
C ILE A 22 -17.36 30.82 -4.57
N SER A 23 -18.62 30.39 -4.47
CA SER A 23 -19.52 30.31 -5.63
C SER A 23 -19.78 31.68 -6.26
N LEU A 24 -20.06 32.71 -5.45
CA LEU A 24 -20.24 34.09 -5.93
C LEU A 24 -18.97 34.64 -6.57
N PHE A 25 -17.81 34.37 -5.98
CA PHE A 25 -16.52 34.77 -6.56
C PHE A 25 -16.25 34.06 -7.89
N THR A 26 -16.51 32.76 -7.97
CA THR A 26 -16.43 31.97 -9.22
C THR A 26 -17.35 32.54 -10.30
N SER A 27 -18.61 32.83 -9.97
CA SER A 27 -19.56 33.46 -10.89
C SER A 27 -19.10 34.85 -11.32
N TYR A 28 -18.60 35.67 -10.39
CA TYR A 28 -18.06 36.98 -10.71
C TYR A 28 -16.88 36.89 -11.68
N CYS A 29 -15.96 35.96 -11.42
CA CYS A 29 -14.81 35.73 -12.28
C CYS A 29 -15.23 35.25 -13.67
N ALA A 30 -16.26 34.41 -13.76
CA ALA A 30 -16.76 33.88 -15.03
C ALA A 30 -17.49 34.94 -15.87
N GLU A 31 -18.32 35.79 -15.24
CA GLU A 31 -19.21 36.71 -15.95
C GLU A 31 -18.60 38.11 -16.17
N PHE A 32 -17.80 38.60 -15.21
CA PHE A 32 -17.41 40.02 -15.18
C PHE A 32 -15.90 40.24 -15.22
N HIS A 33 -15.08 39.21 -14.98
CA HIS A 33 -13.63 39.35 -14.91
C HIS A 33 -12.93 38.76 -16.15
N ASN A 34 -12.40 39.63 -17.01
CA ASN A 34 -11.75 39.22 -18.26
C ASN A 34 -10.25 38.91 -18.15
N SER A 35 -9.70 38.88 -16.94
CA SER A 35 -8.29 38.62 -16.64
C SER A 35 -8.07 37.31 -15.89
N SER A 36 -6.82 36.84 -15.89
CA SER A 36 -6.40 35.71 -15.05
C SER A 36 -6.67 35.96 -13.58
N SER A 37 -7.00 34.91 -12.84
CA SER A 37 -7.42 34.98 -11.43
C SER A 37 -6.67 33.94 -10.59
N LEU A 38 -6.31 34.31 -9.37
CA LEU A 38 -5.71 33.42 -8.37
C LEU A 38 -6.62 33.39 -7.15
N LEU A 39 -7.00 32.18 -6.72
CA LEU A 39 -7.71 31.93 -5.48
C LEU A 39 -6.79 31.15 -4.54
N ILE A 40 -6.62 31.66 -3.32
CA ILE A 40 -5.90 30.98 -2.24
C ILE A 40 -6.90 30.74 -1.12
N ALA A 41 -7.06 29.48 -0.71
CA ALA A 41 -7.96 29.10 0.37
C ALA A 41 -7.19 28.33 1.44
N GLU A 42 -7.31 28.79 2.69
CA GLU A 42 -6.75 28.10 3.84
C GLU A 42 -7.84 27.25 4.50
N GLU A 43 -7.61 25.94 4.57
CA GLU A 43 -8.51 24.95 5.19
C GLU A 43 -10.00 25.19 4.90
N PRO A 44 -10.42 25.26 3.61
CA PRO A 44 -11.80 25.55 3.25
C PRO A 44 -12.80 24.58 3.92
N GLU A 45 -12.39 23.34 4.19
CA GLU A 45 -13.16 22.31 4.88
C GLU A 45 -13.48 22.56 6.36
N LEU A 46 -12.90 23.59 6.98
CA LEU A 46 -12.99 23.82 8.42
C LEU A 46 -14.47 23.89 8.85
N PHE A 47 -14.83 23.16 9.90
CA PHE A 47 -16.20 23.05 10.43
C PHE A 47 -17.24 22.39 9.51
N LEU A 48 -16.84 21.82 8.37
CA LEU A 48 -17.74 21.06 7.51
C LEU A 48 -17.74 19.57 7.85
N HIS A 49 -18.92 18.94 7.80
CA HIS A 49 -19.05 17.49 7.79
C HIS A 49 -18.57 16.91 6.44
N PRO A 50 -18.17 15.62 6.36
CA PRO A 50 -17.52 15.04 5.18
C PRO A 50 -18.24 15.29 3.85
N GLN A 51 -19.58 15.17 3.81
CA GLN A 51 -20.37 15.42 2.60
C GLN A 51 -20.26 16.88 2.14
N ALA A 52 -20.28 17.83 3.08
CA ALA A 52 -20.13 19.24 2.76
C ALA A 52 -18.71 19.61 2.33
N ARG A 53 -17.68 18.91 2.84
CA ARG A 53 -16.29 19.05 2.34
C ARG A 53 -16.17 18.65 0.88
N ARG A 54 -16.85 17.58 0.46
CA ARG A 54 -16.88 17.15 -0.95
C ARG A 54 -17.58 18.17 -1.85
N VAL A 55 -18.70 18.74 -1.38
CA VAL A 55 -19.37 19.84 -2.10
C VAL A 55 -18.43 21.03 -2.23
N MET A 56 -17.71 21.39 -1.16
CA MET A 56 -16.75 22.49 -1.20
C MET A 56 -15.56 22.24 -2.14
N SER A 57 -14.99 21.03 -2.14
CA SER A 57 -13.96 20.61 -3.11
C SER A 57 -14.46 20.85 -4.54
N HIS A 58 -15.68 20.41 -4.83
CA HIS A 58 -16.27 20.56 -6.15
C HIS A 58 -16.53 22.03 -6.54
N GLU A 59 -17.01 22.87 -5.63
CA GLU A 59 -17.19 24.31 -5.91
C GLU A 59 -15.86 25.03 -6.15
N LEU A 60 -14.80 24.61 -5.47
CA LEU A 60 -13.44 25.11 -5.71
C LEU A 60 -12.87 24.59 -7.05
N GLU A 61 -13.18 23.35 -7.45
CA GLU A 61 -12.82 22.85 -8.78
C GLU A 61 -13.53 23.61 -9.90
N LYS A 62 -14.80 24.00 -9.72
CA LYS A 62 -15.50 24.88 -10.68
C LYS A 62 -14.80 26.23 -10.87
N PHE A 63 -14.12 26.73 -9.84
CA PHE A 63 -13.30 27.92 -10.00
C PHE A 63 -12.19 27.71 -11.04
N LEU A 64 -11.72 26.49 -11.30
CA LEU A 64 -10.73 26.22 -12.35
C LEU A 64 -11.32 26.13 -13.76
N GLU A 65 -12.64 26.00 -13.92
CA GLU A 65 -13.31 25.89 -15.22
C GLU A 65 -13.29 27.21 -16.00
N CYS A 66 -12.25 27.45 -16.80
CA CYS A 66 -12.06 28.67 -17.58
C CYS A 66 -11.77 28.42 -19.07
N ASN A 67 -12.01 29.43 -19.89
CA ASN A 67 -11.57 29.46 -21.29
C ASN A 67 -10.07 29.79 -21.37
N ASP A 68 -9.40 29.40 -22.47
CA ASP A 68 -7.94 29.53 -22.67
C ASP A 68 -7.37 30.95 -22.45
N HIS A 69 -8.21 31.98 -22.61
CA HIS A 69 -7.83 33.39 -22.45
C HIS A 69 -7.89 33.89 -20.99
N GLN A 70 -8.47 33.13 -20.06
CA GLN A 70 -8.72 33.52 -18.68
C GLN A 70 -8.16 32.47 -17.71
N ARG A 71 -6.84 32.26 -17.70
CA ARG A 71 -6.24 31.24 -16.82
C ARG A 71 -6.58 31.49 -15.35
N ARG A 72 -7.07 30.46 -14.66
CA ARG A 72 -7.39 30.50 -13.23
C ARG A 72 -6.52 29.52 -12.47
N GLN A 73 -6.03 29.92 -11.30
CA GLN A 73 -5.18 29.10 -10.43
C GLN A 73 -5.77 29.04 -9.03
N LEU A 74 -5.78 27.85 -8.46
CA LEU A 74 -6.26 27.57 -7.11
C LEU A 74 -5.11 26.99 -6.28
N ILE A 75 -4.88 27.55 -5.10
CA ILE A 75 -3.93 27.04 -4.10
C ILE A 75 -4.70 26.80 -2.82
N ILE A 76 -4.64 25.57 -2.31
CA ILE A 76 -5.35 25.15 -1.10
C ILE A 76 -4.36 24.57 -0.09
N SER A 77 -4.45 24.98 1.18
CA SER A 77 -3.95 24.18 2.30
C SER A 77 -5.11 23.37 2.89
N THR A 78 -4.88 22.08 3.19
CA THR A 78 -5.92 21.17 3.65
C THR A 78 -5.34 20.07 4.53
N HIS A 79 -6.13 19.64 5.51
CA HIS A 79 -5.91 18.43 6.32
C HIS A 79 -6.93 17.33 6.00
N SER A 80 -7.71 17.50 4.93
CA SER A 80 -8.81 16.62 4.55
C SER A 80 -8.42 15.71 3.39
N THR A 81 -8.53 14.40 3.60
CA THR A 81 -8.35 13.39 2.56
C THR A 81 -9.31 13.57 1.38
N GLU A 82 -10.46 14.20 1.59
CA GLU A 82 -11.46 14.45 0.55
C GLU A 82 -10.95 15.38 -0.56
N PHE A 83 -10.07 16.35 -0.24
CA PHE A 83 -9.46 17.25 -1.23
C PHE A 83 -8.35 16.56 -2.02
N ILE A 84 -7.61 15.65 -1.38
CA ILE A 84 -6.54 14.86 -2.01
C ILE A 84 -7.13 13.93 -3.09
N ARG A 85 -8.31 13.35 -2.84
CA ARG A 85 -8.96 12.37 -3.74
C ARG A 85 -9.36 12.93 -5.10
N ASN A 86 -9.77 14.20 -5.15
CA ASN A 86 -10.26 14.84 -6.37
C ASN A 86 -9.17 15.65 -7.10
N THR A 87 -7.94 15.66 -6.57
CA THR A 87 -6.84 16.43 -7.12
C THR A 87 -5.91 15.54 -7.93
N ASN A 88 -5.41 16.03 -9.07
CA ASN A 88 -4.38 15.34 -9.82
C ASN A 88 -3.11 15.17 -8.97
N LEU A 89 -2.43 14.03 -9.12
CA LEU A 89 -1.28 13.66 -8.28
C LEU A 89 -0.13 14.66 -8.33
N ASP A 90 0.12 15.23 -9.50
CA ASP A 90 1.12 16.25 -9.75
C ASP A 90 0.78 17.59 -9.09
N ASN A 91 -0.45 17.81 -8.62
CA ASN A 91 -0.84 19.02 -7.90
C ASN A 91 -0.78 18.84 -6.37
N ILE A 92 -0.45 17.65 -5.86
CA ILE A 92 -0.33 17.39 -4.43
C ILE A 92 1.08 17.73 -3.97
N VAL A 93 1.19 18.71 -3.07
CA VAL A 93 2.45 19.10 -2.43
C VAL A 93 2.37 18.82 -0.93
N ILE A 94 3.22 17.94 -0.43
CA ILE A 94 3.33 17.62 1.00
C ILE A 94 4.47 18.43 1.60
N LEU A 95 4.15 19.21 2.63
CA LEU A 95 5.14 19.98 3.39
C LEU A 95 5.50 19.25 4.67
N ARG A 96 6.78 18.88 4.86
CA ARG A 96 7.25 18.17 6.05
C ARG A 96 8.42 18.90 6.70
N LYS A 97 8.46 18.91 8.03
CA LYS A 97 9.56 19.51 8.81
C LYS A 97 10.75 18.54 8.85
N ASN A 98 11.90 18.96 8.34
CA ASN A 98 13.16 18.27 8.54
C ASN A 98 13.77 18.71 9.89
N LYS A 99 13.63 17.85 10.90
CA LYS A 99 14.10 18.13 12.27
C LYS A 99 15.62 18.23 12.38
N GLU A 100 16.36 17.53 11.52
CA GLU A 100 17.83 17.54 11.54
C GLU A 100 18.40 18.83 10.94
N GLN A 101 17.77 19.31 9.87
CA GLN A 101 18.28 20.46 9.10
C GLN A 101 17.50 21.76 9.37
N ASN A 102 16.54 21.74 10.31
CA ASN A 102 15.72 22.86 10.77
C ASN A 102 15.06 23.67 9.64
N HIS A 103 14.50 22.97 8.65
CA HIS A 103 13.74 23.59 7.55
C HIS A 103 12.51 22.75 7.19
N THR A 104 11.60 23.33 6.41
CA THR A 104 10.50 22.59 5.78
C THR A 104 10.91 22.16 4.38
N LYS A 105 10.69 20.89 4.05
CA LYS A 105 10.91 20.33 2.72
C LYS A 105 9.56 20.04 2.08
N ALA A 106 9.43 20.43 0.81
CA ALA A 106 8.27 20.10 -0.02
C ALA A 106 8.54 18.79 -0.78
N TYR A 107 7.54 17.94 -0.85
CA TYR A 107 7.53 16.69 -1.60
C TYR A 107 6.35 16.71 -2.56
N GLN A 108 6.59 16.35 -3.81
CA GLN A 108 5.59 16.36 -4.87
C GLN A 108 5.86 15.17 -5.79
N LEU A 109 4.79 14.54 -6.29
CA LEU A 109 4.91 13.43 -7.22
C LEU A 109 5.14 13.97 -8.64
N GLU A 110 6.33 13.73 -9.18
CA GLU A 110 6.60 13.97 -10.60
C GLU A 110 6.09 12.79 -11.43
N LEU A 111 5.00 13.03 -12.16
CA LEU A 111 4.33 12.00 -12.97
C LEU A 111 5.12 11.61 -14.23
N GLY A 112 6.02 12.47 -14.72
CA GLY A 112 6.78 12.24 -15.94
C GLY A 112 7.67 10.99 -15.90
N ASP A 113 8.05 10.55 -14.70
CA ASP A 113 8.93 9.40 -14.47
C ASP A 113 8.17 8.13 -14.05
N LEU A 114 6.84 8.14 -14.12
CA LEU A 114 5.99 7.03 -13.69
C LEU A 114 5.31 6.36 -14.88
N GLU A 115 5.35 5.02 -14.89
CA GLU A 115 4.55 4.25 -15.82
C GLU A 115 3.05 4.37 -15.50
N GLN A 116 2.19 4.23 -16.50
CA GLN A 116 0.74 4.36 -16.34
C GLN A 116 0.17 3.37 -15.30
N ASP A 117 0.74 2.16 -15.21
CA ASP A 117 0.34 1.17 -14.21
C ASP A 117 0.64 1.66 -12.79
N ASP A 118 1.80 2.28 -12.57
CA ASP A 118 2.16 2.86 -11.28
C ASP A 118 1.26 4.05 -10.93
N ILE A 119 0.95 4.92 -11.89
CA ILE A 119 -0.04 6.01 -11.71
C ILE A 119 -1.39 5.47 -11.26
N ASN A 120 -1.88 4.42 -11.92
CA ASN A 120 -3.15 3.79 -11.57
C ASN A 120 -3.14 3.20 -10.15
N LYS A 121 -2.02 2.61 -9.73
CA LYS A 121 -1.87 2.11 -8.36
C LYS A 121 -1.85 3.24 -7.33
N ILE A 122 -1.20 4.37 -7.63
CA ILE A 122 -1.20 5.57 -6.77
C ILE A 122 -2.61 6.13 -6.62
N LEU A 123 -3.36 6.21 -7.72
CA LEU A 123 -4.75 6.65 -7.69
C LEU A 123 -5.58 5.71 -6.80
N ARG A 124 -5.46 4.39 -6.98
CA ARG A 124 -6.15 3.42 -6.10
C ARG A 124 -5.78 3.61 -4.63
N PHE A 125 -4.53 3.91 -4.33
CA PHE A 125 -4.06 4.19 -2.98
C PHE A 125 -4.73 5.44 -2.38
N ILE A 126 -4.79 6.56 -3.10
CA ILE A 126 -5.45 7.80 -2.63
C ILE A 126 -6.96 7.61 -2.45
N TRP A 127 -7.57 6.82 -3.33
CA TRP A 127 -8.99 6.50 -3.26
C TRP A 127 -9.30 5.46 -2.17
N SER A 128 -8.29 4.76 -1.65
CA SER A 128 -8.47 3.78 -0.57
C SER A 128 -8.73 4.45 0.78
N LYS A 129 -9.00 3.60 1.79
CA LYS A 129 -9.08 4.03 3.19
C LYS A 129 -7.74 4.58 3.71
N ASN A 130 -6.62 4.26 3.05
CA ASN A 130 -5.28 4.67 3.47
C ASN A 130 -4.94 6.12 3.14
N ALA A 131 -5.85 6.94 2.60
CA ALA A 131 -5.57 8.34 2.30
C ALA A 131 -5.10 9.16 3.52
N GLU A 132 -5.34 8.68 4.74
CA GLU A 132 -4.83 9.28 5.97
C GLU A 132 -3.29 9.32 6.05
N VAL A 133 -2.60 8.37 5.40
CA VAL A 133 -1.13 8.30 5.41
C VAL A 133 -0.44 9.57 4.92
N PHE A 134 -1.11 10.39 4.10
CA PHE A 134 -0.59 11.69 3.64
C PHE A 134 -0.36 12.68 4.79
N PHE A 135 -1.03 12.48 5.93
CA PHE A 135 -0.96 13.33 7.11
C PHE A 135 -0.12 12.71 8.25
N ALA A 136 0.31 11.45 8.09
CA ALA A 136 1.07 10.74 9.10
C ALA A 136 2.53 11.22 9.17
N ASP A 137 3.12 11.16 10.36
CA ASP A 137 4.56 11.33 10.57
C ASP A 137 5.32 10.09 10.07
N LYS A 138 4.72 8.91 10.28
CA LYS A 138 5.24 7.60 9.83
C LYS A 138 4.10 6.66 9.50
N VAL A 139 4.36 5.67 8.65
CA VAL A 139 3.36 4.67 8.25
C VAL A 139 3.86 3.27 8.54
N LEU A 140 3.03 2.43 9.17
CA LEU A 140 3.25 1.00 9.25
C LEU A 140 2.35 0.30 8.23
N LEU A 141 2.96 -0.31 7.22
CA LEU A 141 2.27 -1.11 6.21
C LEU A 141 2.01 -2.51 6.75
N VAL A 142 0.78 -3.00 6.59
CA VAL A 142 0.36 -4.35 7.01
C VAL A 142 -0.44 -5.04 5.92
N GLU A 143 -0.52 -6.36 5.94
CA GLU A 143 -1.17 -7.12 4.87
C GLU A 143 -2.71 -7.11 4.96
N GLY A 144 -3.25 -7.28 6.17
CA GLY A 144 -4.67 -7.49 6.42
C GLY A 144 -5.09 -7.14 7.84
N GLY A 145 -5.53 -8.14 8.61
CA GLY A 145 -6.12 -7.99 9.94
C GLY A 145 -5.21 -7.38 11.01
N GLU A 146 -3.90 -7.29 10.75
CA GLU A 146 -2.94 -6.63 11.63
C GLU A 146 -3.27 -5.13 11.79
N GLU A 147 -4.01 -4.54 10.84
CA GLU A 147 -4.54 -3.17 10.91
C GLU A 147 -5.27 -2.90 12.23
N TYR A 148 -5.99 -3.89 12.75
CA TYR A 148 -6.74 -3.80 13.99
C TYR A 148 -5.91 -4.18 15.21
N LEU A 149 -5.07 -5.21 15.09
CA LEU A 149 -4.30 -5.76 16.20
C LEU A 149 -3.16 -4.84 16.62
N ILE A 150 -2.44 -4.23 15.68
CA ILE A 150 -1.25 -3.45 16.00
C ILE A 150 -1.55 -2.25 16.92
N PRO A 151 -2.61 -1.44 16.68
CA PRO A 151 -3.00 -0.40 17.62
C PRO A 151 -3.29 -0.95 19.03
N ALA A 152 -4.07 -2.03 19.14
CA ALA A 152 -4.42 -2.64 20.43
C ALA A 152 -3.19 -3.21 21.17
N ILE A 153 -2.27 -3.86 20.44
CA ILE A 153 -1.01 -4.38 20.98
C ILE A 153 -0.13 -3.23 21.46
N ALA A 154 0.00 -2.15 20.67
CA ALA A 154 0.80 -1.00 21.02
C ALA A 154 0.28 -0.34 22.32
N ASP A 155 -1.03 -0.16 22.41
CA ASP A 155 -1.69 0.41 23.59
C ASP A 155 -1.46 -0.46 24.83
N THR A 156 -1.68 -1.77 24.72
CA THR A 156 -1.49 -2.73 25.82
C THR A 156 -0.04 -2.81 26.27
N SER A 157 0.90 -2.89 25.32
CA SER A 157 2.34 -2.99 25.60
C SER A 157 2.88 -1.75 26.30
N ARG A 158 2.32 -0.58 25.99
CA ARG A 158 2.73 0.71 26.56
C ARG A 158 1.94 1.10 27.80
N GLY A 159 0.79 0.48 28.04
CA GLY A 159 -0.15 0.88 29.11
C GLY A 159 -0.78 2.24 28.86
N GLU A 160 -0.87 2.66 27.59
CA GLU A 160 -1.41 3.95 27.15
C GLU A 160 -2.50 3.71 26.10
N LYS A 161 -3.49 4.59 25.98
CA LYS A 161 -4.48 4.51 24.90
C LYS A 161 -4.05 5.37 23.72
N GLN A 162 -4.34 4.90 22.51
CA GLN A 162 -4.07 5.62 21.25
C GLN A 162 -2.59 5.98 21.09
N PHE A 163 -1.69 5.09 21.53
CA PHE A 163 -0.26 5.35 21.56
C PHE A 163 0.28 5.74 20.17
N LEU A 164 -0.18 5.06 19.12
CA LEU A 164 0.23 5.33 17.75
C LEU A 164 -0.27 6.70 17.26
N ASP A 165 -1.51 7.06 17.58
CA ASP A 165 -2.11 8.36 17.22
C ASP A 165 -1.33 9.52 17.86
N TYR A 166 -0.95 9.41 19.13
CA TYR A 166 -0.11 10.41 19.82
C TYR A 166 1.28 10.56 19.20
N LYS A 167 1.75 9.55 18.47
CA LYS A 167 3.01 9.59 17.70
C LYS A 167 2.79 9.97 16.23
N ASN A 168 1.55 10.24 15.83
CA ASN A 168 1.14 10.49 14.46
C ASN A 168 1.57 9.35 13.51
N ILE A 169 1.42 8.09 13.94
CA ILE A 169 1.76 6.89 13.17
C ILE A 169 0.47 6.23 12.67
N SER A 170 0.31 6.16 11.35
CA SER A 170 -0.83 5.46 10.76
C SER A 170 -0.47 4.01 10.43
N VAL A 171 -1.39 3.08 10.74
CA VAL A 171 -1.31 1.69 10.26
C VAL A 171 -2.13 1.60 8.98
N ALA A 172 -1.50 1.18 7.88
CA ALA A 172 -2.11 1.16 6.56
C ALA A 172 -2.09 -0.24 5.97
N ARG A 173 -3.28 -0.76 5.68
CA ARG A 173 -3.46 -2.08 5.09
C ARG A 173 -3.23 -2.05 3.58
N VAL A 174 -2.37 -2.92 3.06
CA VAL A 174 -2.02 -2.94 1.62
C VAL A 174 -2.91 -3.82 0.75
N ASP A 175 -3.88 -4.53 1.33
CA ASP A 175 -4.85 -5.40 0.64
C ASP A 175 -4.16 -6.41 -0.30
N GLY A 176 -3.24 -7.18 0.28
CA GLY A 176 -2.49 -8.26 -0.38
C GLY A 176 -1.01 -7.95 -0.55
N LYS A 177 -0.17 -8.92 -0.20
CA LYS A 177 1.31 -8.83 -0.23
C LYS A 177 1.94 -8.26 -1.51
N GLY A 178 1.29 -8.44 -2.67
CA GLY A 178 1.78 -7.91 -3.95
C GLY A 178 1.81 -6.37 -4.03
N ASN A 179 1.10 -5.69 -3.14
CA ASN A 179 0.98 -4.23 -3.16
C ASN A 179 2.03 -3.52 -2.30
N PHE A 180 2.70 -4.19 -1.36
CA PHE A 180 3.69 -3.56 -0.47
C PHE A 180 4.70 -2.69 -1.22
N ILE A 181 5.31 -3.22 -2.29
CA ILE A 181 6.31 -2.48 -3.09
C ILE A 181 5.76 -1.18 -3.68
N THR A 182 4.49 -1.18 -4.07
CA THR A 182 3.81 0.00 -4.58
C THR A 182 3.67 1.05 -3.49
N TYR A 183 3.20 0.65 -2.31
CA TYR A 183 3.02 1.56 -1.17
C TYR A 183 4.37 2.15 -0.74
N ILE A 184 5.41 1.32 -0.66
CA ILE A 184 6.77 1.73 -0.32
C ILE A 184 7.27 2.81 -1.30
N LYS A 185 7.19 2.55 -2.61
CA LYS A 185 7.59 3.52 -3.66
C LYS A 185 6.87 4.87 -3.50
N ILE A 186 5.58 4.84 -3.17
CA ILE A 186 4.77 6.05 -2.99
C ILE A 186 5.24 6.82 -1.77
N LEU A 187 5.35 6.16 -0.63
CA LEU A 187 5.76 6.76 0.63
C LEU A 187 7.18 7.35 0.53
N ASP A 188 8.10 6.66 -0.14
CA ASP A 188 9.46 7.15 -0.40
C ASP A 188 9.44 8.44 -1.24
N LYS A 189 8.68 8.47 -2.35
CA LYS A 189 8.53 9.67 -3.20
C LYS A 189 7.90 10.85 -2.44
N LEU A 190 6.98 10.55 -1.53
CA LEU A 190 6.31 11.54 -0.67
C LEU A 190 7.13 11.92 0.57
N GLY A 191 8.30 11.30 0.78
CA GLY A 191 9.16 11.55 1.93
C GLY A 191 8.54 11.15 3.27
N ILE A 192 7.67 10.13 3.27
CA ILE A 192 6.99 9.61 4.45
C ILE A 192 7.73 8.35 4.91
N PRO A 193 8.41 8.38 6.08
CA PRO A 193 9.05 7.20 6.64
C PRO A 193 8.05 6.08 6.84
N TRP A 194 8.45 4.88 6.48
CA TRP A 194 7.61 3.71 6.57
C TRP A 194 8.34 2.55 7.23
N ALA A 195 7.56 1.63 7.76
CA ALA A 195 7.97 0.26 8.06
C ALA A 195 6.88 -0.66 7.51
N MET A 196 7.21 -1.92 7.26
CA MET A 196 6.23 -2.93 6.88
C MET A 196 6.27 -4.12 7.84
N LEU A 197 5.12 -4.72 8.08
CA LEU A 197 4.97 -6.01 8.72
C LEU A 197 4.28 -6.94 7.72
N GLY A 198 5.01 -7.95 7.25
CA GLY A 198 4.50 -8.97 6.34
C GLY A 198 4.47 -10.36 6.99
N ASP A 199 3.61 -11.22 6.46
CA ASP A 199 3.61 -12.65 6.79
C ASP A 199 4.85 -13.34 6.25
N PHE A 200 5.18 -14.50 6.82
CA PHE A 200 6.37 -15.27 6.45
C PHE A 200 6.43 -15.64 4.95
N ASP A 201 5.30 -15.75 4.28
CA ASP A 201 5.25 -16.08 2.85
C ASP A 201 5.76 -14.94 1.94
N CYS A 202 6.00 -13.74 2.48
CA CYS A 202 6.67 -12.65 1.80
C CYS A 202 8.06 -13.05 1.28
N TYR A 203 8.76 -13.97 1.96
CA TYR A 203 10.04 -14.53 1.51
C TYR A 203 9.95 -15.23 0.15
N ASN A 204 8.80 -15.84 -0.16
CA ASN A 204 8.62 -16.60 -1.38
C ASN A 204 8.35 -15.69 -2.59
N ASP A 205 7.47 -14.70 -2.44
CA ASP A 205 6.87 -14.01 -3.58
C ASP A 205 7.34 -12.56 -3.79
N GLN A 206 7.57 -11.81 -2.71
CA GLN A 206 7.64 -10.33 -2.78
C GLN A 206 8.93 -9.73 -2.24
N LEU A 207 9.59 -10.38 -1.28
CA LEU A 207 10.78 -9.83 -0.62
C LEU A 207 11.88 -9.46 -1.62
N LYS A 208 12.12 -10.27 -2.65
CA LYS A 208 13.11 -9.98 -3.69
C LYS A 208 12.89 -8.60 -4.33
N LYS A 209 11.66 -8.28 -4.72
CA LYS A 209 11.31 -7.00 -5.37
C LYS A 209 11.48 -5.81 -4.43
N MET A 210 11.24 -6.03 -3.14
CA MET A 210 11.46 -5.00 -2.11
C MET A 210 12.94 -4.75 -1.91
N LEU A 211 13.75 -5.81 -1.84
CA LEU A 211 15.20 -5.69 -1.73
C LEU A 211 15.81 -5.03 -2.96
N GLU A 212 15.36 -5.38 -4.17
CA GLU A 212 15.78 -4.72 -5.42
C GLU A 212 15.58 -3.20 -5.39
N TYR A 213 14.54 -2.72 -4.69
CA TYR A 213 14.23 -1.30 -4.60
C TYR A 213 14.88 -0.60 -3.39
N ASN A 214 14.79 -1.16 -2.19
CA ASN A 214 15.16 -0.47 -0.94
C ASN A 214 16.48 -0.92 -0.31
N ALA A 215 16.94 -2.13 -0.61
CA ALA A 215 18.12 -2.71 0.03
C ALA A 215 18.84 -3.70 -0.91
N PRO A 216 19.34 -3.23 -2.08
CA PRO A 216 19.96 -4.09 -3.08
C PRO A 216 21.21 -4.81 -2.55
N GLU A 217 21.87 -4.25 -1.53
CA GLU A 217 22.99 -4.87 -0.83
C GLU A 217 22.64 -6.19 -0.14
N LEU A 218 21.37 -6.40 0.22
CA LEU A 218 20.89 -7.62 0.89
C LEU A 218 20.50 -8.72 -0.11
N LEU A 219 20.45 -8.42 -1.42
CA LEU A 219 20.03 -9.40 -2.43
C LEU A 219 20.96 -10.62 -2.50
N ILE A 220 22.27 -10.41 -2.38
CA ILE A 220 23.25 -11.50 -2.44
C ILE A 220 23.03 -12.45 -1.25
N GLU A 221 22.84 -11.90 -0.05
CA GLU A 221 22.56 -12.68 1.15
C GLU A 221 21.23 -13.42 1.04
N PHE A 222 20.19 -12.77 0.52
CA PHE A 222 18.88 -13.37 0.26
C PHE A 222 18.94 -14.54 -0.74
N GLU A 223 19.61 -14.37 -1.88
CA GLU A 223 19.75 -15.43 -2.89
C GLU A 223 20.60 -16.58 -2.36
N THR A 224 21.67 -16.29 -1.60
CA THR A 224 22.48 -17.32 -0.93
C THR A 224 21.65 -18.11 0.07
N PHE A 225 20.79 -17.42 0.85
CA PHE A 225 19.85 -18.06 1.76
C PHE A 225 18.85 -18.94 1.00
N LYS A 226 18.25 -18.44 -0.09
CA LYS A 226 17.34 -19.22 -0.95
C LYS A 226 18.00 -20.44 -1.59
N GLN A 227 19.26 -20.37 -2.00
CA GLN A 227 19.98 -21.52 -2.56
C GLN A 227 20.20 -22.64 -1.53
N LYS A 228 20.37 -22.31 -0.25
CA LYS A 228 20.48 -23.30 0.82
C LYS A 228 19.16 -23.97 1.17
N LEU A 229 18.04 -23.34 0.80
CA LEU A 229 16.70 -23.84 1.03
C LEU A 229 16.26 -24.90 0.00
N ILE A 230 17.18 -25.76 -0.47
CA ILE A 230 16.94 -26.77 -1.53
C ILE A 230 15.63 -27.51 -1.26
N ALA A 231 14.66 -27.27 -2.13
CA ALA A 231 13.33 -27.79 -2.04
C ALA A 231 13.27 -29.24 -2.52
N THR A 232 12.41 -30.02 -1.91
CA THR A 232 11.84 -31.20 -2.59
C THR A 232 10.70 -30.71 -3.48
N PRO A 233 10.65 -31.05 -4.78
CA PRO A 233 9.55 -30.62 -5.65
C PRO A 233 8.19 -31.10 -5.11
N ASP A 234 7.18 -30.20 -5.03
CA ASP A 234 5.80 -30.60 -4.73
C ASP A 234 5.16 -31.18 -6.00
N TYR A 235 5.40 -32.47 -6.21
CA TYR A 235 4.89 -33.20 -7.34
C TYR A 235 3.34 -33.20 -7.41
N GLN A 236 2.63 -32.96 -6.31
CA GLN A 236 1.15 -32.88 -6.31
C GLN A 236 0.65 -31.56 -6.91
N LYS A 237 1.22 -30.42 -6.50
CA LYS A 237 0.90 -29.12 -7.12
C LYS A 237 1.29 -29.08 -8.59
N MET A 238 2.47 -29.61 -8.91
CA MET A 238 2.95 -29.74 -10.28
C MET A 238 1.96 -30.56 -11.13
N ALA A 239 1.54 -31.73 -10.65
CA ALA A 239 0.57 -32.58 -11.35
C ALA A 239 -0.78 -31.86 -11.55
N LYS A 240 -1.26 -31.09 -10.57
CA LYS A 240 -2.51 -30.32 -10.68
C LYS A 240 -2.41 -29.20 -11.72
N ALA A 241 -1.28 -28.50 -11.79
CA ALA A 241 -1.03 -27.47 -12.78
C ALA A 241 -0.92 -28.04 -14.20
N ILE A 242 -0.17 -29.12 -14.37
CA ILE A 242 -0.02 -29.82 -15.66
C ILE A 242 -1.36 -30.36 -16.16
N LYS A 243 -2.20 -30.89 -15.26
CA LYS A 243 -3.52 -31.44 -15.62
C LYS A 243 -4.50 -30.38 -16.13
N ASN A 244 -4.28 -29.12 -15.79
CA ASN A 244 -5.08 -28.01 -16.33
C ASN A 244 -4.54 -27.59 -17.71
N SER A 245 -5.15 -28.13 -18.78
CA SER A 245 -4.81 -27.82 -20.17
C SER A 245 -5.01 -26.35 -20.58
N GLY A 246 -5.73 -25.56 -19.79
CA GLY A 246 -5.86 -24.12 -19.98
C GLY A 246 -4.65 -23.31 -19.47
N SER A 247 -3.87 -23.87 -18.55
CA SER A 247 -2.71 -23.20 -17.96
C SER A 247 -1.54 -23.14 -18.94
N LEU A 248 -0.65 -22.14 -18.78
CA LEU A 248 0.58 -22.02 -19.57
C LEU A 248 1.46 -23.27 -19.43
N ASP A 249 1.53 -23.86 -18.23
CA ASP A 249 2.35 -25.04 -17.95
C ASP A 249 1.75 -26.30 -18.56
N GLY A 250 0.41 -26.47 -18.48
CA GLY A 250 -0.30 -27.56 -19.14
C GLY A 250 -0.16 -27.54 -20.67
N LYS A 251 -0.20 -26.34 -21.27
CA LYS A 251 0.04 -26.17 -22.72
C LYS A 251 1.47 -26.52 -23.12
N LYS A 252 2.47 -26.09 -22.34
CA LYS A 252 3.88 -26.45 -22.58
C LYS A 252 4.10 -27.96 -22.46
N MET A 253 3.50 -28.62 -21.47
CA MET A 253 3.57 -30.06 -21.33
C MET A 253 2.94 -30.81 -22.52
N GLN A 254 1.83 -30.31 -23.09
CA GLN A 254 1.24 -30.89 -24.30
C GLN A 254 2.17 -30.82 -25.51
N ILE A 255 2.92 -29.72 -25.65
CA ILE A 255 3.93 -29.56 -26.70
C ILE A 255 5.03 -30.61 -26.53
N VAL A 256 5.55 -30.78 -25.31
CA VAL A 256 6.53 -31.82 -24.98
C VAL A 256 5.99 -33.21 -25.34
N PHE A 257 4.77 -33.57 -24.90
CA PHE A 257 4.17 -34.87 -25.25
C PHE A 257 3.93 -35.05 -26.75
N SER A 258 3.61 -33.98 -27.49
CA SER A 258 3.45 -34.06 -28.93
C SER A 258 4.76 -34.40 -29.64
N LYS A 259 5.89 -33.87 -29.15
CA LYS A 259 7.24 -34.17 -29.64
C LYS A 259 7.66 -35.61 -29.31
N VAL A 260 7.30 -36.11 -28.11
CA VAL A 260 7.48 -37.53 -27.74
C VAL A 260 6.71 -38.42 -28.71
N LYS A 261 5.45 -38.10 -29.00
CA LYS A 261 4.61 -38.88 -29.92
C LYS A 261 5.13 -38.89 -31.35
N SER A 262 5.75 -37.79 -31.80
CA SER A 262 6.36 -37.73 -33.13
C SER A 262 7.74 -38.39 -33.23
N GLY A 263 8.28 -38.92 -32.12
CA GLY A 263 9.61 -39.56 -32.09
C GLY A 263 10.77 -38.56 -32.15
N ASN A 264 10.54 -37.30 -31.77
CA ASN A 264 11.50 -36.20 -31.87
C ASN A 264 12.04 -35.74 -30.51
N ILE A 265 11.98 -36.59 -29.48
CA ILE A 265 12.58 -36.31 -28.17
C ILE A 265 13.55 -37.44 -27.84
N ASP A 266 14.78 -37.04 -27.52
CA ASP A 266 15.79 -37.89 -26.91
C ASP A 266 15.67 -37.82 -25.38
N ILE A 267 16.20 -38.81 -24.67
CA ILE A 267 16.26 -38.81 -23.19
C ILE A 267 17.17 -37.67 -22.69
N GLU A 268 18.12 -37.23 -23.52
CA GLU A 268 19.02 -36.09 -23.26
C GLU A 268 18.52 -34.78 -23.89
N ASP A 269 17.24 -34.68 -24.24
CA ASP A 269 16.66 -33.47 -24.85
C ASP A 269 16.78 -32.27 -23.89
N GLU A 270 17.52 -31.26 -24.35
CA GLU A 270 17.85 -30.08 -23.55
C GLU A 270 16.60 -29.25 -23.21
N GLU A 271 15.61 -29.21 -24.10
CA GLU A 271 14.35 -28.49 -23.83
C GLU A 271 13.50 -29.21 -22.78
N LEU A 272 13.47 -30.55 -22.80
CA LEU A 272 12.79 -31.35 -21.79
C LEU A 272 13.43 -31.15 -20.41
N THR A 273 14.75 -31.19 -20.35
CA THR A 273 15.52 -30.98 -19.11
C THR A 273 15.27 -29.58 -18.54
N GLN A 274 15.40 -28.53 -19.37
CA GLN A 274 15.11 -27.15 -18.97
C GLN A 274 13.66 -26.94 -18.51
N PHE A 275 12.71 -27.65 -19.12
CA PHE A 275 11.30 -27.56 -18.73
C PHE A 275 11.02 -28.28 -17.40
N ILE A 276 11.65 -29.42 -17.15
CA ILE A 276 11.58 -30.12 -15.86
C ILE A 276 12.21 -29.25 -14.77
N ASP A 277 13.40 -28.71 -14.99
CA ASP A 277 14.07 -27.82 -14.03
C ASP A 277 13.20 -26.59 -13.71
N TYR A 278 12.59 -25.99 -14.74
CA TYR A 278 11.63 -24.89 -14.57
C TYR A 278 10.44 -25.29 -13.69
N LEU A 279 9.85 -26.47 -13.92
CA LEU A 279 8.71 -26.95 -13.14
C LEU A 279 9.13 -27.28 -11.71
N GLU A 280 10.26 -27.95 -11.52
CA GLU A 280 10.77 -28.28 -10.19
C GLU A 280 11.04 -27.01 -9.40
N ILE A 281 11.72 -26.01 -9.96
CA ILE A 281 11.94 -24.72 -9.30
C ILE A 281 10.62 -24.00 -8.98
N ARG A 282 9.67 -24.00 -9.93
CA ARG A 282 8.39 -23.29 -9.77
C ARG A 282 7.45 -23.94 -8.76
N TYR A 283 7.43 -25.26 -8.70
CA TYR A 283 6.54 -26.05 -7.84
C TYR A 283 7.26 -26.64 -6.62
N SER A 284 8.47 -26.19 -6.35
CA SER A 284 9.17 -26.44 -5.10
C SER A 284 8.46 -25.76 -3.95
N ALA A 285 7.72 -26.53 -3.13
CA ALA A 285 7.21 -26.04 -1.87
C ALA A 285 8.34 -26.09 -0.84
N VAL A 286 9.12 -25.01 -0.76
CA VAL A 286 10.08 -24.87 0.34
C VAL A 286 9.27 -24.51 1.59
N ASP A 287 9.15 -25.45 2.51
CA ASP A 287 8.76 -25.12 3.88
C ASP A 287 9.98 -24.48 4.57
N ILE A 288 10.20 -23.19 4.28
CA ILE A 288 11.36 -22.42 4.76
C ILE A 288 11.43 -22.53 6.29
N LYS A 289 10.27 -22.52 6.95
CA LYS A 289 10.16 -22.61 8.40
C LYS A 289 10.67 -23.97 8.92
N ALA A 290 10.22 -25.08 8.33
CA ALA A 290 10.67 -26.41 8.74
C ALA A 290 12.17 -26.63 8.51
N ILE A 291 12.78 -25.97 7.51
CA ILE A 291 14.23 -26.04 7.26
C ILE A 291 14.98 -25.22 8.32
N ILE A 292 14.54 -23.99 8.60
CA ILE A 292 15.10 -23.13 9.64
C ILE A 292 15.08 -23.85 11.00
N GLU A 293 13.97 -24.50 11.36
CA GLU A 293 13.83 -25.18 12.66
C GLU A 293 14.75 -26.41 12.82
N LYS A 294 15.13 -27.06 11.71
CA LYS A 294 15.93 -28.30 11.73
C LYS A 294 17.44 -28.07 11.70
N ASP A 295 17.88 -26.92 11.20
CA ASP A 295 19.30 -26.60 11.02
C ASP A 295 19.69 -25.35 11.80
N ALA A 296 20.49 -25.54 12.85
CA ALA A 296 20.93 -24.46 13.74
C ALA A 296 21.82 -23.42 13.04
N GLU A 297 22.57 -23.80 12.01
CA GLU A 297 23.39 -22.85 11.25
C GLU A 297 22.52 -21.99 10.34
N ILE A 298 21.53 -22.60 9.66
CA ILE A 298 20.55 -21.88 8.83
C ILE A 298 19.70 -20.95 9.71
N SER A 299 19.27 -21.39 10.89
CA SER A 299 18.52 -20.56 11.84
C SER A 299 19.31 -19.32 12.26
N LYS A 300 20.58 -19.47 12.63
CA LYS A 300 21.42 -18.32 13.01
C LYS A 300 21.63 -17.34 11.86
N GLN A 301 21.75 -17.84 10.62
CA GLN A 301 21.84 -16.99 9.44
C GLN A 301 20.52 -16.28 9.16
N PHE A 302 19.39 -16.97 9.31
CA PHE A 302 18.06 -16.39 9.17
C PHE A 302 17.81 -15.26 10.18
N ASP A 303 18.17 -15.45 11.45
CA ASP A 303 18.01 -14.43 12.49
C ASP A 303 18.86 -13.19 12.17
N LYS A 304 20.09 -13.39 11.70
CA LYS A 304 20.97 -12.29 11.28
C LYS A 304 20.37 -11.53 10.09
N PHE A 305 19.82 -12.25 9.12
CA PHE A 305 19.19 -11.65 7.95
C PHE A 305 17.91 -10.90 8.33
N GLN A 306 17.08 -11.44 9.22
CA GLN A 306 15.94 -10.77 9.83
C GLN A 306 16.32 -9.42 10.45
N VAL A 307 17.39 -9.37 11.25
CA VAL A 307 17.89 -8.11 11.84
C VAL A 307 18.29 -7.11 10.75
N ALA A 308 18.97 -7.55 9.70
CA ALA A 308 19.34 -6.67 8.58
C ALA A 308 18.11 -6.13 7.82
N LEU A 309 17.04 -6.93 7.68
CA LEU A 309 15.76 -6.46 7.11
C LEU A 309 15.10 -5.41 8.01
N GLN A 310 15.10 -5.62 9.32
CA GLN A 310 14.49 -4.70 10.29
C GLN A 310 15.16 -3.32 10.27
N GLU A 311 16.49 -3.26 10.09
CA GLU A 311 17.23 -2.00 9.91
C GLU A 311 16.78 -1.23 8.66
N LYS A 312 16.19 -1.92 7.68
CA LYS A 312 15.60 -1.35 6.47
C LYS A 312 14.10 -1.09 6.58
N GLY A 313 13.51 -1.25 7.76
CA GLY A 313 12.08 -1.09 8.00
C GLY A 313 11.23 -2.26 7.49
N ILE A 314 11.84 -3.40 7.15
CA ILE A 314 11.14 -4.60 6.68
C ILE A 314 11.06 -5.60 7.82
N PHE A 315 9.87 -5.79 8.38
CA PHE A 315 9.58 -6.78 9.41
C PHE A 315 8.78 -7.92 8.78
N ILE A 316 9.22 -9.15 9.01
CA ILE A 316 8.53 -10.34 8.52
C ILE A 316 8.34 -11.30 9.69
N LEU A 317 7.10 -11.71 9.92
CA LEU A 317 6.76 -12.67 10.96
C LEU A 317 7.50 -14.00 10.74
N SER A 318 8.12 -14.54 11.78
CA SER A 318 8.95 -15.74 11.72
C SER A 318 8.16 -17.06 11.80
N ASN A 319 6.97 -17.05 12.41
CA ASN A 319 6.19 -18.27 12.67
C ASN A 319 5.11 -18.55 11.63
N GLY A 320 5.01 -17.75 10.56
CA GLY A 320 3.96 -17.91 9.55
C GLY A 320 3.16 -16.63 9.40
N ALA A 321 1.84 -16.76 9.45
CA ALA A 321 0.92 -15.63 9.41
C ALA A 321 0.61 -15.13 10.83
N ILE A 322 -0.02 -13.97 10.94
CA ILE A 322 -0.37 -13.40 12.25
C ILE A 322 -1.21 -14.35 13.12
N GLU A 323 -2.05 -15.19 12.52
CA GLU A 323 -2.92 -16.11 13.27
C GLU A 323 -2.16 -17.25 13.96
N ASP A 324 -0.95 -17.55 13.48
CA ASP A 324 -0.07 -18.54 14.11
C ASP A 324 0.44 -18.06 15.49
N TYR A 325 0.34 -16.75 15.76
CA TYR A 325 0.70 -16.14 17.03
C TYR A 325 -0.46 -16.04 18.03
N TYR A 326 -1.69 -16.39 17.62
CA TYR A 326 -2.85 -16.31 18.51
C TYR A 326 -2.76 -17.34 19.64
N THR A 327 -3.15 -16.91 20.84
CA THR A 327 -3.32 -17.78 22.01
C THR A 327 -4.45 -18.79 21.77
N ASP A 328 -4.47 -19.87 22.57
CA ASP A 328 -5.56 -20.85 22.47
C ASP A 328 -6.92 -20.21 22.75
N GLU A 329 -6.99 -19.26 23.68
CA GLU A 329 -8.19 -18.47 23.99
C GLU A 329 -8.67 -17.69 22.76
N ALA A 330 -7.78 -16.94 22.11
CA ALA A 330 -8.10 -16.17 20.91
C ALA A 330 -8.61 -17.07 19.76
N LYS A 331 -8.09 -18.30 19.63
CA LYS A 331 -8.54 -19.27 18.62
C LYS A 331 -9.94 -19.84 18.89
N THR A 332 -10.49 -19.67 20.09
CA THR A 332 -11.87 -20.10 20.40
C THR A 332 -12.95 -19.11 20.00
N ILE A 333 -12.56 -17.88 19.66
CA ILE A 333 -13.49 -16.82 19.23
C ILE A 333 -14.07 -17.18 17.85
N ASP A 334 -15.40 -17.22 17.74
CA ASP A 334 -16.11 -17.51 16.48
C ASP A 334 -16.12 -16.29 15.54
N GLY A 335 -14.94 -15.95 15.02
CA GLY A 335 -14.75 -14.92 14.00
C GLY A 335 -14.95 -15.51 12.60
N LYS A 336 -15.93 -15.00 11.84
CA LYS A 336 -16.11 -15.38 10.42
C LYS A 336 -15.00 -14.77 9.56
N GLY A 337 -13.86 -15.45 9.47
CA GLY A 337 -12.70 -15.06 8.66
C GLY A 337 -11.61 -14.33 9.45
N LYS A 338 -10.39 -14.34 8.91
CA LYS A 338 -9.15 -13.87 9.55
C LYS A 338 -9.24 -12.43 10.07
N ASP A 339 -9.72 -11.50 9.23
CA ASP A 339 -9.84 -10.08 9.59
C ASP A 339 -10.87 -9.83 10.70
N ASN A 340 -12.00 -10.54 10.68
CA ASN A 340 -13.02 -10.40 11.71
C ASN A 340 -12.55 -10.94 13.04
N LEU A 341 -11.81 -12.06 13.02
CA LEU A 341 -11.18 -12.59 14.23
C LEU A 341 -10.17 -11.60 14.82
N ALA A 342 -9.31 -11.03 13.97
CA ALA A 342 -8.35 -10.00 14.38
C ALA A 342 -9.04 -8.76 15.00
N LEU A 343 -10.13 -8.30 14.39
CA LEU A 343 -10.93 -7.19 14.91
C LEU A 343 -11.56 -7.51 16.27
N MET A 344 -12.10 -8.72 16.45
CA MET A 344 -12.70 -9.14 17.72
C MET A 344 -11.65 -9.21 18.83
N ILE A 345 -10.48 -9.78 18.55
CA ILE A 345 -9.36 -9.84 19.50
C ILE A 345 -8.90 -8.43 19.89
N ALA A 346 -8.83 -7.51 18.93
CA ALA A 346 -8.42 -6.13 19.20
C ALA A 346 -9.42 -5.33 20.05
N TYR A 347 -10.67 -5.78 20.14
CA TYR A 347 -11.74 -5.10 20.86
C TYR A 347 -11.93 -5.60 22.31
N GLU A 348 -11.48 -6.82 22.61
CA GLU A 348 -11.44 -7.37 23.98
C GLU A 348 -10.36 -6.69 24.82
#